data_AF-A0A1F8S1A5-F1
#
_entry.id   AF-A0A1F8S1A5-F1
#
_cell.length_a   1.000
_cell.length_b   1.000
_cell.length_c   1.000
_cell.angle_alpha   90.00
_cell.angle_beta   90.00
_cell.angle_gamma   90.00
#
_symmetry.space_group_name_H-M   'P 1'
#
loop_
_entity.id
_entity.type
_entity.pdbx_description
1 polymer ?
#
loop_
_entity_poly.entity_id
_entity_poly.type
_entity_poly.pdbx_seq_one_letter_code
_entity_poly.pdbx_strand_id
1 'polypeptide(L)'
;MAQTTLPVLSATAAPRRRAFFGLFDAEGWSWATVKALFWFILIIVLLGYLPDRAYYFTVQKTVDFGLLAWSPVNFCPPENETLPCPAPAGATLPWHPSPGQIQLPGARTDGVAAALGQTYLYVGGSDGTAATDTVFVSKAVRNGNLDTWSEGPTLPEPRADAASVVVGSTLYVIGGLDAAGAPTQTVYSLTIANDGTLGEWKAEEAIALPEPRAGSSAVAVSDGIVVMGGAAANGPTKTVWKSQQSTGGALGKWVAQTSLLEENVDGVAVHVGDVIFLVGGSNATGPVATVQQGLVGGDAEHPAPVDDPNAITAEWRASAQTNLPGPRTDLAAFTVNGAIYAQGGNDGSGPRAETWWATPSANGVIPQWNHLAQTDLGAGIEGASSFTSGSHAFIVGGETASGLTGGAARANLAPQEPFFQVGLLGAVVPALKLDGEVGQQIGYLNAAGVGTVNFVLLLLVGWGYAHKAQVREMAVRFRRRRG
;
A
#
# COMPACT_ATOMS: atom_id res chain seq x y z
N MET A 1 -44.04 111.77 -19.21
CA MET A 1 -42.80 111.96 -18.44
C MET A 1 -42.02 110.66 -18.49
N ALA A 2 -40.72 110.75 -18.81
CA ALA A 2 -39.78 109.66 -19.10
C ALA A 2 -39.72 108.61 -17.96
N GLN A 3 -39.42 107.33 -18.20
CA GLN A 3 -38.06 106.87 -18.55
C GLN A 3 -38.03 105.52 -19.32
N THR A 4 -37.10 105.52 -20.26
CA THR A 4 -36.51 104.46 -21.10
C THR A 4 -35.96 103.25 -20.34
N THR A 5 -36.19 102.05 -20.88
CA THR A 5 -35.23 100.93 -20.83
C THR A 5 -35.28 100.08 -22.12
N LEU A 6 -34.13 99.99 -22.79
CA LEU A 6 -33.80 99.12 -23.94
C LEU A 6 -33.29 97.75 -23.45
N PRO A 7 -33.27 96.71 -24.31
CA PRO A 7 -33.03 95.31 -23.93
C PRO A 7 -31.55 94.94 -23.91
N VAL A 8 -31.16 93.98 -23.06
CA VAL A 8 -29.82 93.36 -23.06
C VAL A 8 -29.94 91.88 -23.39
N LEU A 9 -29.42 91.50 -24.56
CA LEU A 9 -28.95 90.14 -24.87
C LEU A 9 -27.59 89.93 -24.18
N SER A 10 -27.37 88.79 -23.50
CA SER A 10 -26.05 88.12 -23.55
C SER A 10 -26.05 86.73 -22.90
N ALA A 11 -25.57 85.76 -23.69
CA ALA A 11 -24.71 84.63 -23.37
C ALA A 11 -25.16 83.55 -22.36
N THR A 12 -25.52 82.40 -22.94
CA THR A 12 -25.32 81.06 -22.36
C THR A 12 -23.86 80.86 -21.94
N ALA A 13 -23.58 80.92 -20.64
CA ALA A 13 -22.29 80.54 -20.08
C ALA A 13 -22.30 79.04 -19.74
N ALA A 14 -21.62 78.23 -20.54
CA ALA A 14 -21.21 76.88 -20.15
C ALA A 14 -20.28 76.98 -18.92
N PRO A 15 -20.43 76.12 -17.88
CA PRO A 15 -19.58 76.19 -16.71
C PRO A 15 -18.16 75.73 -17.09
N ARG A 16 -17.24 76.70 -17.24
CA ARG A 16 -15.79 76.47 -17.24
C ARG A 16 -15.40 75.86 -15.89
N ARG A 17 -15.10 74.57 -15.86
CA ARG A 17 -14.38 73.94 -14.73
C ARG A 17 -13.03 74.63 -14.60
N ARG A 18 -12.88 75.47 -13.58
CA ARG A 18 -11.59 76.07 -13.23
C ARG A 18 -10.73 74.99 -12.59
N ALA A 19 -9.77 74.47 -13.36
CA ALA A 19 -8.72 73.58 -12.87
C ALA A 19 -7.85 74.36 -11.88
N PHE A 20 -7.93 74.00 -10.61
CA PHE A 20 -6.96 74.41 -9.61
C PHE A 20 -5.78 73.44 -9.74
N PHE A 21 -4.73 73.85 -10.45
CA PHE A 21 -3.51 73.08 -10.74
C PHE A 21 -3.75 71.74 -11.45
N GLY A 22 -3.32 71.61 -12.71
CA GLY A 22 -3.39 70.39 -13.53
C GLY A 22 -2.54 69.20 -13.04
N LEU A 23 -2.37 69.06 -11.71
CA LEU A 23 -1.65 67.96 -11.08
C LEU A 23 -2.56 66.76 -10.76
N PHE A 24 -3.89 66.97 -10.67
CA PHE A 24 -4.87 65.92 -10.32
C PHE A 24 -6.13 65.95 -11.19
N ASP A 25 -5.99 66.27 -12.48
CA ASP A 25 -7.08 65.99 -13.42
C ASP A 25 -7.14 64.48 -13.67
N ALA A 26 -8.35 63.89 -13.67
CA ALA A 26 -8.54 62.45 -13.83
C ALA A 26 -8.07 61.95 -15.22
N GLU A 27 -7.94 62.87 -16.18
CA GLU A 27 -7.37 62.65 -17.52
C GLU A 27 -6.02 63.36 -17.73
N GLY A 28 -5.43 63.90 -16.66
CA GLY A 28 -4.17 64.63 -16.71
C GLY A 28 -2.94 63.72 -16.76
N TRP A 29 -1.87 64.22 -17.38
CA TRP A 29 -0.58 63.52 -17.53
C TRP A 29 0.01 63.06 -16.19
N SER A 30 -0.18 63.82 -15.10
CA SER A 30 0.30 63.44 -13.77
C SER A 30 -0.36 62.17 -13.23
N TRP A 31 -1.68 62.00 -13.45
CA TRP A 31 -2.40 60.78 -13.04
C TRP A 31 -2.04 59.59 -13.92
N ALA A 32 -1.76 59.82 -15.20
CA ALA A 32 -1.22 58.80 -16.10
C ALA A 32 0.17 58.32 -15.63
N THR A 33 1.05 59.24 -15.20
CA THR A 33 2.38 58.90 -14.68
C THR A 33 2.30 58.09 -13.38
N VAL A 34 1.39 58.44 -12.46
CA VAL A 34 1.17 57.66 -11.22
C VAL A 34 0.69 56.24 -11.54
N LYS A 35 -0.25 56.09 -12.49
CA LYS A 35 -0.70 54.77 -12.95
C LYS A 35 0.44 53.99 -13.60
N ALA A 36 1.23 54.64 -14.46
CA ALA A 36 2.37 54.00 -15.13
C ALA A 36 3.43 53.53 -14.12
N LEU A 37 3.76 54.34 -13.12
CA LEU A 37 4.67 53.95 -12.03
C LEU A 37 4.12 52.79 -11.20
N PHE A 38 2.83 52.82 -10.84
CA PHE A 38 2.19 51.72 -10.15
C PHE A 38 2.28 50.41 -10.95
N TRP A 39 1.91 50.45 -12.23
CA TRP A 39 1.96 49.27 -13.10
C TRP A 39 3.41 48.82 -13.36
N PHE A 40 4.36 49.74 -13.50
CA PHE A 40 5.77 49.42 -13.68
C PHE A 40 6.35 48.71 -12.46
N ILE A 41 6.09 49.23 -11.25
CA ILE A 41 6.51 48.59 -10.00
C ILE A 41 5.82 47.23 -9.84
N LEU A 42 4.51 47.14 -10.12
CA LEU A 42 3.78 45.88 -10.06
C LEU A 42 4.33 44.84 -11.03
N ILE A 43 4.71 45.25 -12.24
CA ILE A 43 5.34 44.37 -13.25
C ILE A 43 6.72 43.90 -12.78
N ILE A 44 7.55 44.77 -12.21
CA ILE A 44 8.85 44.38 -11.63
C ILE A 44 8.65 43.38 -10.49
N VAL A 45 7.65 43.60 -9.63
CA VAL A 45 7.34 42.67 -8.53
C VAL A 45 6.85 41.33 -9.06
N LEU A 46 6.00 41.31 -10.09
CA LEU A 46 5.43 40.08 -10.67
C LEU A 46 6.44 39.28 -11.52
N LEU A 47 7.30 39.94 -12.29
CA LEU A 47 8.24 39.28 -13.20
C LEU A 47 9.62 39.01 -12.59
N GLY A 48 10.07 39.85 -11.65
CA GLY A 48 11.41 39.75 -11.08
C GLY A 48 11.40 39.26 -9.63
N TYR A 49 10.68 39.95 -8.75
CA TYR A 49 10.80 39.74 -7.31
C TYR A 49 10.05 38.49 -6.80
N LEU A 50 8.81 38.28 -7.25
CA LEU A 50 8.00 37.13 -6.85
C LEU A 50 8.58 35.79 -7.31
N PRO A 51 9.04 35.64 -8.58
CA PRO A 51 9.68 34.41 -9.03
C PRO A 51 10.98 34.10 -8.29
N ASP A 52 11.82 35.12 -8.05
CA ASP A 52 13.09 34.98 -7.32
C ASP A 52 12.87 34.61 -5.85
N ARG A 53 11.87 35.19 -5.17
CA ARG A 53 11.50 34.78 -3.81
C ARG A 53 10.88 33.39 -3.77
N ALA A 54 10.08 33.00 -4.76
CA ALA A 54 9.52 31.65 -4.86
C ALA A 54 10.60 30.56 -4.98
N TYR A 55 11.75 30.87 -5.61
CA TYR A 55 12.92 29.98 -5.63
C TYR A 55 13.48 29.72 -4.22
N TYR A 56 13.68 30.77 -3.41
CA TYR A 56 14.16 30.57 -2.03
C TYR A 56 13.14 29.85 -1.13
N PHE A 57 11.84 29.94 -1.43
CA PHE A 57 10.78 29.17 -0.77
C PHE A 57 10.78 27.67 -1.11
N THR A 58 11.39 27.25 -2.21
CA THR A 58 11.35 25.86 -2.70
C THR A 58 12.64 25.08 -2.45
N VAL A 59 13.77 25.76 -2.21
CA VAL A 59 15.11 25.11 -2.19
C VAL A 59 15.79 25.12 -0.81
N GLN A 60 15.39 25.97 0.14
CA GLN A 60 15.98 25.99 1.50
C GLN A 60 15.08 25.37 2.57
N LYS A 61 15.71 24.75 3.58
CA LYS A 61 15.03 24.25 4.78
C LYS A 61 14.34 25.42 5.51
N THR A 62 13.05 25.25 5.73
CA THR A 62 12.17 25.90 6.71
C THR A 62 12.80 27.09 7.46
N VAL A 63 12.56 28.30 6.96
CA VAL A 63 12.74 29.51 7.77
C VAL A 63 11.40 29.85 8.41
N ASP A 64 11.33 29.71 9.74
CA ASP A 64 10.19 30.12 10.56
C ASP A 64 10.03 31.65 10.51
N PHE A 65 9.13 32.13 9.65
CA PHE A 65 8.65 33.51 9.71
C PHE A 65 7.15 33.51 10.02
N GLY A 66 6.83 33.71 11.30
CA GLY A 66 5.49 33.74 11.87
C GLY A 66 4.65 34.99 11.54
N LEU A 67 4.56 35.42 10.28
CA LEU A 67 3.63 36.48 9.85
C LEU A 67 3.38 36.45 8.33
N LEU A 68 2.78 35.37 7.82
CA LEU A 68 2.18 35.29 6.48
C LEU A 68 0.90 34.46 6.55
N ALA A 69 -0.19 34.98 5.95
CA ALA A 69 -1.57 34.58 6.24
C ALA A 69 -2.05 33.25 5.60
N TRP A 70 -1.21 32.49 4.89
CA TRP A 70 -1.56 31.16 4.36
C TRP A 70 -0.34 30.23 4.42
N SER A 71 -0.47 29.12 5.13
CA SER A 71 0.60 28.18 5.47
C SER A 71 1.13 27.39 4.27
N PRO A 72 2.45 27.03 4.22
CA PRO A 72 2.97 26.01 3.32
C PRO A 72 2.74 24.63 3.97
N VAL A 73 1.56 24.05 3.78
CA VAL A 73 1.23 22.70 4.27
C VAL A 73 1.24 21.77 3.06
N ASN A 74 2.09 20.74 3.08
CA ASN A 74 1.93 19.59 2.18
C ASN A 74 0.53 19.04 2.37
N PHE A 75 -0.28 19.04 1.32
CA PHE A 75 -1.58 18.40 1.38
C PHE A 75 -1.36 16.90 1.24
N CYS A 76 -1.87 16.19 2.22
CA CYS A 76 -1.86 14.74 2.24
C CYS A 76 -3.09 14.30 1.44
N PRO A 77 -2.92 13.41 0.45
CA PRO A 77 -4.04 12.85 -0.27
C PRO A 77 -5.05 12.28 0.72
N PRO A 78 -6.36 12.60 0.61
CA PRO A 78 -7.38 12.04 1.49
C PRO A 78 -7.40 10.50 1.45
N GLU A 79 -6.87 9.90 0.38
CA GLU A 79 -6.66 8.46 0.22
C GLU A 79 -5.70 7.88 1.24
N ASN A 80 -4.82 8.67 1.86
CA ASN A 80 -3.93 8.22 2.94
C ASN A 80 -4.64 8.14 4.31
N GLU A 81 -5.91 8.55 4.37
CA GLU A 81 -6.75 8.47 5.55
C GLU A 81 -6.09 9.08 6.81
N THR A 82 -5.79 8.24 7.80
CA THR A 82 -5.26 8.62 9.11
C THR A 82 -3.73 8.50 9.20
N LEU A 83 -3.06 8.15 8.10
CA LEU A 83 -1.61 8.01 8.09
C LEU A 83 -0.88 9.33 8.35
N PRO A 84 0.30 9.28 9.01
CA PRO A 84 1.18 10.43 9.07
C PRO A 84 1.62 10.86 7.67
N CYS A 85 2.01 12.13 7.53
CA CYS A 85 2.27 12.76 6.25
C CYS A 85 3.66 13.41 6.22
N PRO A 86 4.57 12.96 5.34
CA PRO A 86 4.43 11.84 4.40
C PRO A 86 4.23 10.48 5.09
N ALA A 87 3.56 9.56 4.40
CA ALA A 87 3.41 8.18 4.86
C ALA A 87 4.80 7.51 4.91
N PRO A 88 5.17 6.83 6.00
CA PRO A 88 6.44 6.10 6.08
C PRO A 88 6.54 5.04 4.99
N ALA A 89 7.76 4.82 4.49
CA ALA A 89 8.01 3.82 3.47
C ALA A 89 7.57 2.42 3.97
N GLY A 90 6.81 1.72 3.14
CA GLY A 90 6.25 0.41 3.46
C GLY A 90 4.99 0.45 4.33
N ALA A 91 4.54 1.59 4.84
CA ALA A 91 3.27 1.65 5.55
C ALA A 91 2.10 1.21 4.65
N THR A 92 1.17 0.42 5.18
CA THR A 92 -0.10 0.14 4.50
C THR A 92 -1.08 1.28 4.78
N LEU A 93 -2.10 1.45 3.95
CA LEU A 93 -3.31 2.15 4.40
C LEU A 93 -3.95 1.40 5.57
N PRO A 94 -4.82 2.06 6.37
CA PRO A 94 -5.56 1.39 7.43
C PRO A 94 -6.30 0.15 6.92
N TRP A 95 -6.34 -0.89 7.75
CA TRP A 95 -7.05 -2.13 7.43
C TRP A 95 -8.56 -1.92 7.54
N HIS A 96 -9.26 -2.25 6.47
CA HIS A 96 -10.72 -2.16 6.42
C HIS A 96 -11.33 -3.54 6.53
N PRO A 97 -12.21 -3.80 7.53
CA PRO A 97 -12.96 -5.03 7.58
C PRO A 97 -13.91 -5.12 6.39
N SER A 98 -13.99 -6.31 5.81
CA SER A 98 -14.88 -6.62 4.71
C SER A 98 -16.33 -6.72 5.20
N PRO A 99 -17.32 -6.29 4.39
CA PRO A 99 -18.73 -6.46 4.71
C PRO A 99 -19.09 -7.93 4.96
N GLY A 100 -20.09 -8.17 5.82
CA GLY A 100 -20.54 -9.51 6.19
C GLY A 100 -20.93 -10.41 5.01
N GLN A 101 -21.36 -9.81 3.89
CA GLN A 101 -21.78 -10.51 2.68
C GLN A 101 -20.63 -11.20 1.93
N ILE A 102 -19.38 -10.79 2.16
CA ILE A 102 -18.18 -11.36 1.53
C ILE A 102 -17.30 -12.09 2.55
N GLN A 103 -17.88 -12.50 3.69
CA GLN A 103 -17.24 -13.40 4.64
C GLN A 103 -17.21 -14.83 4.10
N LEU A 104 -16.30 -15.64 4.63
CA LEU A 104 -16.29 -17.07 4.37
C LEU A 104 -17.63 -17.69 4.79
N PRO A 105 -18.18 -18.65 4.01
CA PRO A 105 -19.34 -19.45 4.40
C PRO A 105 -19.00 -20.42 5.54
N GLY A 106 -18.79 -19.89 6.74
CA GLY A 106 -18.37 -20.64 7.92
C GLY A 106 -17.03 -20.14 8.45
N ALA A 107 -17.03 -19.78 9.74
CA ALA A 107 -15.85 -19.34 10.46
C ALA A 107 -14.84 -20.49 10.59
N ARG A 108 -13.56 -20.19 10.39
CA ARG A 108 -12.48 -21.18 10.41
C ARG A 108 -11.13 -20.52 10.60
N THR A 109 -10.20 -21.26 11.18
CA THR A 109 -8.79 -20.88 11.36
C THR A 109 -7.88 -21.88 10.64
N ASP A 110 -6.60 -21.59 10.55
CA ASP A 110 -5.54 -22.54 10.19
C ASP A 110 -5.74 -23.18 8.81
N GLY A 111 -6.43 -22.43 7.94
CA GLY A 111 -6.62 -22.77 6.54
C GLY A 111 -5.59 -22.08 5.67
N VAL A 112 -5.64 -22.37 4.38
CA VAL A 112 -4.73 -21.82 3.38
C VAL A 112 -5.47 -20.81 2.52
N ALA A 113 -5.06 -19.53 2.53
CA ALA A 113 -5.52 -18.57 1.51
C ALA A 113 -4.46 -18.31 0.45
N ALA A 114 -4.85 -18.37 -0.83
CA ALA A 114 -3.94 -18.18 -1.94
C ALA A 114 -4.60 -17.44 -3.10
N ALA A 115 -3.81 -16.62 -3.80
CA ALA A 115 -4.19 -16.00 -5.07
C ALA A 115 -3.59 -16.76 -6.25
N LEU A 116 -4.46 -17.29 -7.11
CA LEU A 116 -4.14 -17.89 -8.40
C LEU A 116 -4.60 -16.92 -9.50
N GLY A 117 -3.78 -15.89 -9.77
CA GLY A 117 -4.15 -14.80 -10.67
C GLY A 117 -5.31 -13.96 -10.11
N GLN A 118 -6.46 -13.99 -10.78
CA GLN A 118 -7.68 -13.28 -10.33
C GLN A 118 -8.65 -14.18 -9.55
N THR A 119 -8.29 -15.44 -9.33
CA THR A 119 -9.08 -16.39 -8.52
C THR A 119 -8.42 -16.53 -7.16
N TYR A 120 -9.20 -16.39 -6.10
CA TYR A 120 -8.74 -16.50 -4.72
C TYR A 120 -9.35 -17.74 -4.09
N LEU A 121 -8.55 -18.49 -3.34
CA LEU A 121 -8.98 -19.68 -2.66
C LEU A 121 -8.78 -19.54 -1.16
N TYR A 122 -9.70 -20.12 -0.39
CA TYR A 122 -9.50 -20.50 1.00
C TYR A 122 -9.69 -22.01 1.09
N VAL A 123 -8.65 -22.74 1.46
CA VAL A 123 -8.58 -24.21 1.38
C VAL A 123 -8.50 -24.79 2.78
N GLY A 124 -9.43 -25.68 3.12
CA GLY A 124 -9.45 -26.39 4.39
C GLY A 124 -9.62 -25.46 5.60
N GLY A 125 -8.78 -25.69 6.61
CA GLY A 125 -8.83 -25.07 7.92
C GLY A 125 -9.65 -25.86 8.94
N SER A 126 -9.61 -25.41 10.19
CA SER A 126 -10.38 -25.95 11.31
C SER A 126 -11.64 -25.12 11.57
N ASP A 127 -12.79 -25.78 11.75
CA ASP A 127 -14.04 -25.16 12.17
C ASP A 127 -14.18 -25.05 13.71
N GLY A 128 -13.09 -25.33 14.43
CA GLY A 128 -13.03 -25.39 15.90
C GLY A 128 -13.35 -26.77 16.47
N THR A 129 -13.79 -27.72 15.62
CA THR A 129 -14.02 -29.11 16.00
C THR A 129 -13.06 -30.04 15.27
N ALA A 130 -12.90 -29.88 13.96
CA ALA A 130 -12.02 -30.73 13.15
C ALA A 130 -11.49 -29.98 11.92
N ALA A 131 -10.44 -30.54 11.31
CA ALA A 131 -10.00 -30.14 9.98
C ALA A 131 -11.13 -30.36 8.94
N THR A 132 -11.18 -29.51 7.92
CA THR A 132 -12.20 -29.54 6.86
C THR A 132 -11.59 -29.79 5.49
N ASP A 133 -12.35 -30.40 4.58
CA ASP A 133 -11.99 -30.62 3.16
C ASP A 133 -12.55 -29.53 2.24
N THR A 134 -13.34 -28.61 2.80
CA THR A 134 -14.07 -27.61 2.04
C THR A 134 -13.13 -26.55 1.49
N VAL A 135 -13.34 -26.19 0.23
CA VAL A 135 -12.61 -25.10 -0.42
C VAL A 135 -13.61 -24.02 -0.81
N PHE A 136 -13.29 -22.78 -0.46
CA PHE A 136 -14.01 -21.61 -0.94
C PHE A 136 -13.22 -20.88 -2.01
N VAL A 137 -13.96 -20.37 -2.98
CA VAL A 137 -13.44 -19.65 -4.13
C VAL A 137 -14.12 -18.28 -4.21
N SER A 138 -13.29 -17.26 -4.37
CA SER A 138 -13.71 -15.90 -4.69
C SER A 138 -12.92 -15.40 -5.91
N LYS A 139 -13.30 -14.25 -6.46
CA LYS A 139 -12.65 -13.62 -7.59
C LYS A 139 -12.31 -12.17 -7.30
N ALA A 140 -11.34 -11.65 -8.03
CA ALA A 140 -11.06 -10.23 -8.07
C ALA A 140 -12.25 -9.48 -8.69
N VAL A 141 -12.77 -8.48 -7.97
CA VAL A 141 -13.73 -7.52 -8.53
C VAL A 141 -13.06 -6.17 -8.80
N ARG A 142 -13.78 -5.25 -9.42
CA ARG A 142 -13.29 -3.91 -9.75
C ARG A 142 -12.68 -3.23 -8.51
N ASN A 143 -11.58 -2.51 -8.72
CA ASN A 143 -10.75 -1.91 -7.67
C ASN A 143 -10.02 -2.94 -6.79
N GLY A 144 -9.95 -4.20 -7.21
CA GLY A 144 -9.13 -5.25 -6.61
C GLY A 144 -9.71 -5.90 -5.36
N ASN A 145 -11.01 -5.78 -5.08
CA ASN A 145 -11.65 -6.38 -3.89
C ASN A 145 -11.98 -7.87 -4.10
N LEU A 146 -12.49 -8.53 -3.06
CA LEU A 146 -13.08 -9.88 -3.15
C LEU A 146 -14.53 -9.81 -3.65
N ASP A 147 -14.93 -10.80 -4.45
CA ASP A 147 -16.32 -11.16 -4.68
C ASP A 147 -16.85 -12.03 -3.52
N THR A 148 -18.16 -12.33 -3.51
CA THR A 148 -18.73 -13.32 -2.59
C THR A 148 -18.05 -14.67 -2.77
N TRP A 149 -17.73 -15.31 -1.65
CA TRP A 149 -17.19 -16.67 -1.63
C TRP A 149 -18.26 -17.69 -2.03
N SER A 150 -17.82 -18.72 -2.75
CA SER A 150 -18.64 -19.87 -3.16
C SER A 150 -17.84 -21.16 -2.99
N GLU A 151 -18.51 -22.31 -2.91
CA GLU A 151 -17.82 -23.59 -2.84
C GLU A 151 -17.06 -23.90 -4.14
N GLY A 152 -15.84 -24.37 -4.00
CA GLY A 152 -14.99 -24.85 -5.09
C GLY A 152 -14.78 -26.37 -5.04
N PRO A 153 -13.82 -26.90 -5.83
CA PRO A 153 -13.43 -28.30 -5.77
C PRO A 153 -12.93 -28.64 -4.36
N THR A 154 -13.53 -29.64 -3.72
CA THR A 154 -13.18 -30.08 -2.36
C THR A 154 -11.84 -30.83 -2.35
N LEU A 155 -11.09 -30.72 -1.26
CA LEU A 155 -9.90 -31.54 -1.05
C LEU A 155 -10.25 -33.04 -1.03
N PRO A 156 -9.33 -33.94 -1.42
CA PRO A 156 -9.55 -35.38 -1.30
C PRO A 156 -9.73 -35.85 0.15
N GLU A 157 -9.11 -35.15 1.10
CA GLU A 157 -9.22 -35.37 2.54
C GLU A 157 -9.15 -34.04 3.29
N PRO A 158 -9.74 -33.95 4.51
CA PRO A 158 -9.70 -32.73 5.31
C PRO A 158 -8.29 -32.29 5.71
N ARG A 159 -8.01 -30.98 5.70
CA ARG A 159 -6.71 -30.40 6.08
C ARG A 159 -6.88 -29.12 6.91
N ALA A 160 -6.11 -29.03 8.00
CA ALA A 160 -5.83 -27.81 8.76
C ALA A 160 -4.31 -27.71 9.01
N ASP A 161 -3.78 -26.55 9.36
CA ASP A 161 -2.34 -26.33 9.62
C ASP A 161 -1.43 -26.82 8.48
N ALA A 162 -1.93 -26.76 7.25
CA ALA A 162 -1.17 -27.19 6.08
C ALA A 162 -0.28 -26.05 5.58
N ALA A 163 0.95 -26.39 5.19
CA ALA A 163 1.77 -25.45 4.46
C ALA A 163 1.22 -25.27 3.04
N SER A 164 1.41 -24.10 2.45
CA SER A 164 1.02 -23.89 1.05
C SER A 164 1.99 -23.02 0.28
N VAL A 165 2.00 -23.22 -1.03
CA VAL A 165 2.85 -22.45 -1.94
C VAL A 165 2.27 -22.49 -3.34
N VAL A 166 2.34 -21.36 -4.04
CA VAL A 166 1.97 -21.25 -5.45
C VAL A 166 3.23 -21.28 -6.31
N VAL A 167 3.29 -22.21 -7.27
CA VAL A 167 4.35 -22.28 -8.28
C VAL A 167 3.71 -22.26 -9.66
N GLY A 168 3.98 -21.19 -10.43
CA GLY A 168 3.33 -20.97 -11.71
C GLY A 168 1.81 -20.84 -11.56
N SER A 169 1.05 -21.74 -12.19
CA SER A 169 -0.42 -21.80 -12.12
C SER A 169 -0.93 -22.88 -11.18
N THR A 170 -0.09 -23.43 -10.29
CA THR A 170 -0.45 -24.53 -9.40
C THR A 170 -0.26 -24.13 -7.95
N LEU A 171 -1.31 -24.34 -7.16
CA LEU A 171 -1.27 -24.29 -5.69
C LEU A 171 -0.93 -25.68 -5.16
N TYR A 172 0.06 -25.75 -4.27
CA TYR A 172 0.38 -26.95 -3.51
C TYR A 172 -0.04 -26.77 -2.05
N VAL A 173 -0.67 -27.79 -1.48
CA VAL A 173 -1.05 -27.89 -0.06
C VAL A 173 -0.29 -29.10 0.51
N ILE A 174 0.56 -28.86 1.50
CA ILE A 174 1.62 -29.78 1.90
C ILE A 174 1.48 -30.10 3.39
N GLY A 175 1.31 -31.39 3.70
CA GLY A 175 1.12 -31.86 5.08
C GLY A 175 -0.18 -31.34 5.70
N GLY A 176 -0.11 -30.95 6.97
CA GLY A 176 -1.25 -30.53 7.79
C GLY A 176 -1.87 -31.67 8.57
N LEU A 177 -2.87 -31.33 9.38
CA LEU A 177 -3.67 -32.25 10.19
C LEU A 177 -4.83 -32.81 9.36
N ASP A 178 -5.10 -34.10 9.51
CA ASP A 178 -6.33 -34.73 9.00
C ASP A 178 -7.53 -34.51 9.93
N ALA A 179 -8.69 -35.09 9.59
CA ALA A 179 -9.90 -35.02 10.39
C ALA A 179 -9.77 -35.64 11.80
N ALA A 180 -8.80 -36.53 12.01
CA ALA A 180 -8.50 -37.13 13.30
C ALA A 180 -7.47 -36.31 14.11
N GLY A 181 -6.98 -35.19 13.57
CA GLY A 181 -5.92 -34.39 14.17
C GLY A 181 -4.54 -35.03 14.06
N ALA A 182 -4.35 -35.98 13.15
CA ALA A 182 -3.04 -36.59 12.91
C ALA A 182 -2.27 -35.81 11.85
N PRO A 183 -0.97 -35.50 12.07
CA PRO A 183 -0.12 -34.93 11.03
C PRO A 183 -0.03 -35.85 9.82
N THR A 184 -0.02 -35.27 8.61
CA THR A 184 -0.01 -36.01 7.35
C THR A 184 1.27 -35.77 6.54
N GLN A 185 1.59 -36.71 5.65
CA GLN A 185 2.71 -36.61 4.71
C GLN A 185 2.27 -36.24 3.28
N THR A 186 0.97 -36.13 3.05
CA THR A 186 0.40 -35.97 1.71
C THR A 186 0.66 -34.58 1.14
N VAL A 187 0.84 -34.51 -0.16
CA VAL A 187 0.87 -33.25 -0.91
C VAL A 187 -0.29 -33.27 -1.91
N TYR A 188 -1.10 -32.22 -1.88
CA TYR A 188 -2.16 -32.00 -2.86
C TYR A 188 -1.82 -30.85 -3.78
N SER A 189 -2.19 -30.95 -5.05
CA SER A 189 -2.04 -29.88 -6.03
C SER A 189 -3.37 -29.52 -6.69
N LEU A 190 -3.54 -28.23 -7.00
CA LEU A 190 -4.65 -27.71 -7.78
C LEU A 190 -4.10 -26.72 -8.82
N THR A 191 -4.37 -26.98 -10.10
CA THR A 191 -3.96 -26.11 -11.20
C THR A 191 -5.11 -25.23 -11.65
N ILE A 192 -4.81 -23.97 -11.98
CA ILE A 192 -5.74 -23.05 -12.66
C ILE A 192 -5.40 -22.94 -14.15
N ALA A 193 -6.43 -22.95 -14.99
CA ALA A 193 -6.30 -22.67 -16.42
C ALA A 193 -6.23 -21.16 -16.70
N ASN A 194 -5.76 -20.77 -17.90
CA ASN A 194 -5.61 -19.36 -18.28
C ASN A 194 -6.94 -18.58 -18.30
N ASP A 195 -8.07 -19.26 -18.43
CA ASP A 195 -9.42 -18.66 -18.38
C ASP A 195 -9.94 -18.50 -16.93
N GLY A 196 -9.16 -18.91 -15.93
CA GLY A 196 -9.52 -18.87 -14.52
C GLY A 196 -10.29 -20.08 -14.02
N THR A 197 -10.52 -21.10 -14.87
CA THR A 197 -11.14 -22.36 -14.46
C THR A 197 -10.20 -23.16 -13.56
N LEU A 198 -10.70 -23.58 -12.39
CA LEU A 198 -9.97 -24.48 -11.49
C LEU A 198 -10.06 -25.93 -11.99
N GLY A 199 -8.94 -26.66 -11.93
CA GLY A 199 -8.92 -28.10 -12.15
C GLY A 199 -9.48 -28.90 -10.97
N GLU A 200 -9.14 -30.18 -10.92
CA GLU A 200 -9.41 -31.05 -9.77
C GLU A 200 -8.18 -31.15 -8.88
N TRP A 201 -8.40 -31.38 -7.59
CA TRP A 201 -7.32 -31.69 -6.66
C TRP A 201 -6.68 -33.03 -6.99
N LYS A 202 -5.36 -33.07 -6.94
CA LYS A 202 -4.57 -34.29 -7.19
C LYS A 202 -3.67 -34.58 -6.01
N ALA A 203 -3.61 -35.85 -5.61
CA ALA A 203 -2.60 -36.34 -4.70
C ALA A 203 -1.27 -36.52 -5.44
N GLU A 204 -0.23 -35.85 -4.99
CA GLU A 204 1.11 -35.87 -5.58
C GLU A 204 1.99 -36.91 -4.85
N GLU A 205 1.64 -38.19 -5.01
CA GLU A 205 2.29 -39.31 -4.28
C GLU A 205 3.81 -39.36 -4.48
N ALA A 206 4.30 -38.95 -5.66
CA ALA A 206 5.72 -38.93 -5.99
C ALA A 206 6.54 -37.96 -5.13
N ILE A 207 5.88 -36.98 -4.50
CA ILE A 207 6.47 -35.94 -3.65
C ILE A 207 5.79 -35.90 -2.28
N ALA A 208 5.31 -37.04 -1.78
CA ALA A 208 4.92 -37.15 -0.37
C ALA A 208 6.09 -36.76 0.54
N LEU A 209 5.80 -36.06 1.64
CA LEU A 209 6.81 -35.66 2.62
C LEU A 209 7.52 -36.90 3.18
N PRO A 210 8.83 -36.82 3.49
CA PRO A 210 9.54 -37.93 4.13
C PRO A 210 8.98 -38.33 5.50
N GLU A 211 8.39 -37.37 6.22
CA GLU A 211 7.74 -37.59 7.52
C GLU A 211 6.46 -36.73 7.62
N PRO A 212 5.42 -37.22 8.30
CA PRO A 212 4.18 -36.47 8.49
C PRO A 212 4.38 -35.24 9.39
N ARG A 213 3.76 -34.12 9.04
CA ARG A 213 3.83 -32.87 9.80
C ARG A 213 2.67 -31.92 9.55
N ALA A 214 2.38 -31.10 10.54
CA ALA A 214 1.47 -29.96 10.48
C ALA A 214 2.20 -28.69 10.96
N GLY A 215 1.62 -27.51 10.72
CA GLY A 215 2.18 -26.22 11.14
C GLY A 215 3.52 -25.91 10.49
N SER A 216 3.77 -26.46 9.30
CA SER A 216 5.01 -26.24 8.56
C SER A 216 4.89 -24.98 7.71
N SER A 217 6.02 -24.37 7.38
CA SER A 217 6.06 -23.25 6.45
C SER A 217 6.60 -23.72 5.10
N ALA A 218 6.05 -23.18 4.00
CA ALA A 218 6.53 -23.46 2.65
C ALA A 218 6.77 -22.15 1.89
N VAL A 219 7.77 -22.16 1.01
CA VAL A 219 8.07 -21.00 0.15
C VAL A 219 8.59 -21.44 -1.21
N ALA A 220 8.24 -20.67 -2.25
CA ALA A 220 8.77 -20.87 -3.59
C ALA A 220 10.13 -20.17 -3.73
N VAL A 221 11.09 -20.91 -4.27
CA VAL A 221 12.41 -20.40 -4.68
C VAL A 221 12.55 -20.49 -6.20
N SER A 222 13.64 -19.97 -6.74
CA SER A 222 13.88 -19.87 -8.19
C SER A 222 13.76 -21.20 -8.94
N ASP A 223 14.07 -22.31 -8.28
CA ASP A 223 14.12 -23.65 -8.88
C ASP A 223 13.27 -24.69 -8.15
N GLY A 224 12.29 -24.28 -7.33
CA GLY A 224 11.44 -25.25 -6.63
C GLY A 224 10.76 -24.71 -5.38
N ILE A 225 10.52 -25.63 -4.44
CA ILE A 225 9.83 -25.36 -3.17
C ILE A 225 10.72 -25.78 -2.01
N VAL A 226 10.69 -25.00 -0.94
CA VAL A 226 11.30 -25.32 0.34
C VAL A 226 10.20 -25.46 1.39
N VAL A 227 10.26 -26.52 2.20
CA VAL A 227 9.38 -26.77 3.35
C VAL A 227 10.23 -26.86 4.61
N MET A 228 9.78 -26.21 5.67
CA MET A 228 10.60 -25.96 6.86
C MET A 228 9.76 -26.11 8.13
N GLY A 229 10.39 -26.66 9.17
CA GLY A 229 9.77 -26.78 10.48
C GLY A 229 8.53 -27.67 10.47
N GLY A 230 7.54 -27.28 11.26
CA GLY A 230 6.35 -28.04 11.57
C GLY A 230 6.47 -28.89 12.82
N ALA A 231 5.38 -29.56 13.18
CA ALA A 231 5.35 -30.57 14.22
C ALA A 231 5.03 -31.94 13.64
N ALA A 232 5.88 -32.92 13.95
CA ALA A 232 5.57 -34.33 13.79
C ALA A 232 4.93 -34.87 15.08
N ALA A 233 4.65 -36.18 15.14
CA ALA A 233 4.11 -36.81 16.35
C ALA A 233 5.00 -36.63 17.61
N ASN A 234 6.29 -36.33 17.43
CA ASN A 234 7.26 -36.13 18.51
C ASN A 234 7.48 -34.65 18.88
N GLY A 235 6.69 -33.72 18.33
CA GLY A 235 6.78 -32.29 18.56
C GLY A 235 7.42 -31.49 17.42
N PRO A 236 7.72 -30.20 17.65
CA PRO A 236 8.31 -29.30 16.65
C PRO A 236 9.66 -29.80 16.13
N THR A 237 9.96 -29.53 14.86
CA THR A 237 11.20 -29.94 14.20
C THR A 237 11.98 -28.76 13.63
N LYS A 238 13.28 -28.98 13.40
CA LYS A 238 14.19 -28.06 12.70
C LYS A 238 14.45 -28.44 11.25
N THR A 239 13.83 -29.52 10.78
CA THR A 239 14.12 -30.09 9.46
C THR A 239 13.69 -29.15 8.33
N VAL A 240 14.51 -29.10 7.29
CA VAL A 240 14.25 -28.36 6.06
C VAL A 240 14.41 -29.32 4.89
N TRP A 241 13.44 -29.29 3.98
CA TRP A 241 13.49 -30.05 2.74
C TRP A 241 13.26 -29.14 1.54
N LYS A 242 13.96 -29.45 0.46
CA LYS A 242 13.77 -28.80 -0.84
C LYS A 242 13.31 -29.83 -1.86
N SER A 243 12.33 -29.45 -2.66
CA SER A 243 11.92 -30.18 -3.86
C SER A 243 12.23 -29.29 -5.06
N GLN A 244 13.15 -29.75 -5.92
CA GLN A 244 13.53 -29.03 -7.13
C GLN A 244 12.49 -29.22 -8.23
N GLN A 245 12.22 -28.18 -9.00
CA GLN A 245 11.38 -28.24 -10.18
C GLN A 245 12.21 -28.63 -11.42
N SER A 246 11.80 -29.69 -12.09
CA SER A 246 12.36 -30.10 -13.37
C SER A 246 12.01 -29.12 -14.50
N THR A 247 12.72 -29.18 -15.62
CA THR A 247 12.44 -28.36 -16.82
C THR A 247 11.01 -28.55 -17.36
N GLY A 248 10.37 -29.69 -17.08
CA GLY A 248 8.97 -29.95 -17.42
C GLY A 248 7.95 -29.39 -16.43
N GLY A 249 8.39 -28.68 -15.39
CA GLY A 249 7.53 -28.09 -14.35
C GLY A 249 7.16 -29.04 -13.21
N ALA A 250 7.48 -30.33 -13.32
CA ALA A 250 7.22 -31.31 -12.26
C ALA A 250 8.24 -31.19 -11.13
N LEU A 251 7.78 -31.30 -9.90
CA LEU A 251 8.61 -31.32 -8.70
C LEU A 251 9.29 -32.68 -8.50
N GLY A 252 10.54 -32.64 -8.04
CA GLY A 252 11.32 -33.81 -7.66
C GLY A 252 11.07 -34.25 -6.22
N LYS A 253 11.70 -35.35 -5.81
CA LYS A 253 11.62 -35.83 -4.42
C LYS A 253 12.23 -34.79 -3.45
N TRP A 254 11.72 -34.77 -2.23
CA TRP A 254 12.28 -33.96 -1.15
C TRP A 254 13.71 -34.38 -0.81
N VAL A 255 14.61 -33.41 -0.79
CA VAL A 255 16.01 -33.56 -0.39
C VAL A 255 16.25 -32.74 0.86
N ALA A 256 16.89 -33.34 1.87
CA ALA A 256 17.25 -32.66 3.11
C ALA A 256 18.25 -31.52 2.85
N GLN A 257 18.04 -30.41 3.54
CA GLN A 257 18.87 -29.21 3.49
C GLN A 257 19.43 -28.90 4.89
N THR A 258 20.22 -27.84 5.01
CA THR A 258 20.68 -27.33 6.31
C THR A 258 19.47 -27.03 7.20
N SER A 259 19.46 -27.62 8.40
CA SER A 259 18.37 -27.50 9.36
C SER A 259 18.33 -26.11 10.01
N LEU A 260 17.13 -25.69 10.41
CA LEU A 260 16.87 -24.48 11.21
C LEU A 260 17.76 -24.43 12.47
N LEU A 261 17.98 -23.23 13.00
CA LEU A 261 18.73 -22.99 14.24
C LEU A 261 18.01 -23.59 15.45
N GLU A 262 16.70 -23.43 15.48
CA GLU A 262 15.80 -23.96 16.50
C GLU A 262 14.59 -24.61 15.85
N GLU A 263 13.96 -25.55 16.56
CA GLU A 263 12.69 -26.10 16.13
C GLU A 263 11.62 -25.01 16.00
N ASN A 264 10.75 -25.16 15.01
CA ASN A 264 9.73 -24.16 14.72
C ASN A 264 8.47 -24.83 14.17
N VAL A 265 7.31 -24.43 14.68
CA VAL A 265 5.99 -24.73 14.15
C VAL A 265 5.20 -23.42 14.08
N ASP A 266 4.28 -23.30 13.12
CA ASP A 266 3.38 -22.15 12.95
C ASP A 266 4.09 -20.80 12.72
N GLY A 267 5.35 -20.86 12.28
CA GLY A 267 6.06 -19.73 11.70
C GLY A 267 5.62 -19.50 10.25
N VAL A 268 5.93 -18.31 9.72
CA VAL A 268 5.67 -18.00 8.32
C VAL A 268 6.97 -17.80 7.56
N ALA A 269 7.10 -18.53 6.45
CA ALA A 269 8.24 -18.42 5.55
C ALA A 269 7.95 -17.41 4.44
N VAL A 270 8.89 -16.50 4.20
CA VAL A 270 8.86 -15.58 3.07
C VAL A 270 10.21 -15.53 2.38
N HIS A 271 10.22 -15.31 1.07
CA HIS A 271 11.44 -15.27 0.26
C HIS A 271 11.61 -13.87 -0.35
N VAL A 272 12.75 -13.24 -0.08
CA VAL A 272 13.10 -11.90 -0.56
C VAL A 272 14.54 -11.90 -1.08
N GLY A 273 14.72 -11.59 -2.37
CA GLY A 273 16.02 -11.69 -3.01
C GLY A 273 16.50 -13.13 -3.01
N ASP A 274 17.68 -13.38 -2.45
CA ASP A 274 18.26 -14.73 -2.30
C ASP A 274 18.04 -15.31 -0.89
N VAL A 275 17.25 -14.64 -0.04
CA VAL A 275 17.13 -14.99 1.38
C VAL A 275 15.71 -15.43 1.73
N ILE A 276 15.60 -16.58 2.38
CA ILE A 276 14.37 -17.06 3.01
C ILE A 276 14.38 -16.59 4.47
N PHE A 277 13.27 -16.03 4.92
CA PHE A 277 13.02 -15.62 6.29
C PHE A 277 11.91 -16.49 6.87
N LEU A 278 12.20 -17.22 7.94
CA LEU A 278 11.19 -17.85 8.79
C LEU A 278 10.92 -16.91 9.96
N VAL A 279 9.74 -16.31 9.97
CA VAL A 279 9.35 -15.25 10.90
C VAL A 279 8.44 -15.83 11.99
N GLY A 280 8.83 -15.69 13.25
CA GLY A 280 8.02 -16.08 14.40
C GLY A 280 7.83 -17.60 14.51
N GLY A 281 6.62 -18.02 14.87
CA GLY A 281 6.25 -19.39 15.19
C GLY A 281 6.37 -19.70 16.68
N SER A 282 6.40 -20.99 17.00
CA SER A 282 6.57 -21.50 18.34
C SER A 282 7.56 -22.67 18.38
N ASN A 283 8.14 -22.89 19.55
CA ASN A 283 8.99 -24.04 19.85
C ASN A 283 8.49 -24.72 21.13
N ALA A 284 9.25 -25.66 21.69
CA ALA A 284 8.85 -26.40 22.89
C ALA A 284 8.59 -25.50 24.13
N THR A 285 9.06 -24.25 24.11
CA THR A 285 8.90 -23.28 25.20
C THR A 285 7.77 -22.26 24.97
N GLY A 286 7.15 -22.25 23.79
CA GLY A 286 6.07 -21.34 23.41
C GLY A 286 6.42 -20.44 22.21
N PRO A 287 5.65 -19.35 22.00
CA PRO A 287 5.88 -18.44 20.87
C PRO A 287 7.26 -17.80 20.90
N VAL A 288 7.88 -17.66 19.73
CA VAL A 288 9.22 -17.07 19.58
C VAL A 288 9.19 -15.79 18.75
N ALA A 289 10.15 -14.90 19.02
CA ALA A 289 10.35 -13.67 18.26
C ALA A 289 11.39 -13.85 17.14
N THR A 290 12.03 -15.01 17.09
CA THR A 290 13.17 -15.27 16.23
C THR A 290 12.80 -15.13 14.76
N VAL A 291 13.65 -14.45 14.00
CA VAL A 291 13.60 -14.44 12.54
C VAL A 291 14.81 -15.20 12.04
N GLN A 292 14.60 -16.43 11.57
CA GLN A 292 15.66 -17.29 11.06
C GLN A 292 15.85 -17.02 9.56
N GLN A 293 17.09 -16.80 9.12
CA GLN A 293 17.45 -16.41 7.76
C GLN A 293 18.27 -17.51 7.09
N GLY A 294 17.79 -18.05 5.97
CA GLY A 294 18.48 -19.05 5.16
C GLY A 294 18.84 -18.46 3.79
N LEU A 295 20.05 -18.70 3.30
CA LEU A 295 20.51 -18.20 2.00
C LEU A 295 20.33 -19.29 0.93
N VAL A 296 19.61 -18.94 -0.13
CA VAL A 296 19.42 -19.78 -1.31
C VAL A 296 20.67 -19.71 -2.19
N GLY A 297 21.26 -20.87 -2.48
CA GLY A 297 22.49 -20.97 -3.27
C GLY A 297 23.79 -20.82 -2.47
N GLY A 298 23.69 -20.64 -1.15
CA GLY A 298 24.85 -20.52 -0.28
C GLY A 298 25.61 -19.21 -0.44
N ASP A 299 26.73 -19.07 0.29
CA ASP A 299 27.62 -17.91 0.20
C ASP A 299 29.03 -18.31 -0.27
N ALA A 300 29.95 -17.34 -0.31
CA ALA A 300 31.32 -17.60 -0.73
C ALA A 300 32.06 -18.59 0.18
N GLU A 301 31.65 -18.71 1.45
CA GLU A 301 32.26 -19.63 2.42
C GLU A 301 31.60 -21.01 2.38
N HIS A 302 30.29 -21.06 2.12
CA HIS A 302 29.44 -22.25 2.05
C HIS A 302 28.71 -22.32 0.71
N PRO A 303 29.44 -22.48 -0.42
CA PRO A 303 28.82 -22.44 -1.74
C PRO A 303 27.86 -23.62 -1.92
N ALA A 304 26.78 -23.40 -2.66
CA ALA A 304 25.89 -24.49 -3.04
C ALA A 304 26.60 -25.54 -3.90
N PRO A 305 26.17 -26.82 -3.84
CA PRO A 305 26.71 -27.88 -4.66
C PRO A 305 26.46 -27.59 -6.14
N VAL A 306 27.36 -28.07 -7.01
CA VAL A 306 27.26 -27.84 -8.46
C VAL A 306 25.98 -28.45 -9.05
N ASP A 307 25.48 -29.53 -8.46
CA ASP A 307 24.28 -30.26 -8.85
C ASP A 307 22.98 -29.67 -8.25
N ASP A 308 23.07 -28.83 -7.22
CA ASP A 308 21.94 -28.05 -6.70
C ASP A 308 22.40 -26.62 -6.38
N PRO A 309 22.55 -25.75 -7.39
CA PRO A 309 23.12 -24.41 -7.21
C PRO A 309 22.24 -23.47 -6.38
N ASN A 310 20.99 -23.85 -6.06
CA ASN A 310 20.12 -23.10 -5.16
C ASN A 310 19.86 -23.89 -3.85
N ALA A 311 20.72 -24.84 -3.49
CA ALA A 311 20.65 -25.51 -2.20
C ALA A 311 20.77 -24.49 -1.06
N ILE A 312 20.15 -24.80 0.07
CA ILE A 312 20.29 -24.02 1.29
C ILE A 312 21.47 -24.62 2.05
N THR A 313 22.68 -24.19 1.68
CA THR A 313 23.95 -24.72 2.24
C THR A 313 24.55 -23.88 3.35
N ALA A 314 24.22 -22.59 3.41
CA ALA A 314 24.67 -21.73 4.50
C ALA A 314 23.87 -22.02 5.78
N GLU A 315 24.52 -21.88 6.94
CA GLU A 315 23.84 -21.96 8.23
C GLU A 315 22.72 -20.91 8.32
N TRP A 316 21.60 -21.33 8.91
CA TRP A 316 20.53 -20.41 9.28
C TRP A 316 21.09 -19.37 10.26
N ARG A 317 20.71 -18.11 10.09
CA ARG A 317 21.18 -16.99 10.92
C ARG A 317 20.00 -16.38 11.67
N ALA A 318 20.24 -16.00 12.92
CA ALA A 318 19.30 -15.20 13.70
C ALA A 318 20.08 -14.23 14.59
N SER A 319 19.47 -13.08 14.87
CA SER A 319 20.06 -12.03 15.68
C SER A 319 18.96 -11.32 16.45
N ALA A 320 19.20 -11.00 17.72
CA ALA A 320 18.26 -10.24 18.53
C ALA A 320 17.90 -8.89 17.91
N GLN A 321 18.77 -8.33 17.07
CA GLN A 321 18.55 -7.08 16.34
C GLN A 321 17.65 -7.24 15.11
N THR A 322 17.57 -8.43 14.52
CA THR A 322 16.73 -8.73 13.34
C THR A 322 15.40 -9.40 13.71
N ASN A 323 15.28 -9.88 14.94
CA ASN A 323 14.09 -10.52 15.47
C ASN A 323 12.90 -9.57 15.54
N LEU A 324 11.69 -10.15 15.58
CA LEU A 324 10.48 -9.40 15.86
C LEU A 324 10.59 -8.70 17.22
N PRO A 325 9.92 -7.55 17.41
CA PRO A 325 9.91 -6.84 18.69
C PRO A 325 9.30 -7.64 19.85
N GLY A 326 8.52 -8.68 19.56
CA GLY A 326 7.98 -9.62 20.53
C GLY A 326 7.64 -10.96 19.89
N PRO A 327 7.44 -12.02 20.69
CA PRO A 327 7.15 -13.34 20.18
C PRO A 327 5.77 -13.41 19.52
N ARG A 328 5.66 -14.19 18.44
CA ARG A 328 4.42 -14.38 17.66
C ARG A 328 4.39 -15.77 17.04
N THR A 329 3.36 -16.56 17.34
CA THR A 329 2.97 -17.80 16.62
C THR A 329 1.69 -17.53 15.83
N ASP A 330 1.36 -18.37 14.85
CA ASP A 330 0.09 -18.29 14.08
C ASP A 330 -0.18 -16.91 13.47
N LEU A 331 0.89 -16.21 13.11
CA LEU A 331 0.80 -14.91 12.46
C LEU A 331 0.48 -15.07 10.97
N ALA A 332 -0.09 -14.03 10.38
CA ALA A 332 -0.15 -13.90 8.94
C ALA A 332 1.07 -13.11 8.45
N ALA A 333 1.74 -13.55 7.40
CA ALA A 333 2.81 -12.77 6.78
C ALA A 333 2.80 -12.86 5.25
N PHE A 334 3.24 -11.78 4.61
CA PHE A 334 3.39 -11.71 3.17
C PHE A 334 4.55 -10.76 2.80
N THR A 335 4.96 -10.83 1.53
CA THR A 335 5.95 -9.91 0.97
C THR A 335 5.41 -9.14 -0.21
N VAL A 336 5.77 -7.86 -0.28
CA VAL A 336 5.50 -6.99 -1.43
C VAL A 336 6.65 -6.01 -1.59
N ASN A 337 7.14 -5.83 -2.82
CA ASN A 337 8.21 -4.89 -3.16
C ASN A 337 9.47 -5.04 -2.28
N GLY A 338 9.81 -6.27 -1.90
CA GLY A 338 10.95 -6.57 -1.04
C GLY A 338 10.77 -6.22 0.43
N ALA A 339 9.59 -5.77 0.87
CA ALA A 339 9.25 -5.65 2.27
C ALA A 339 8.56 -6.92 2.79
N ILE A 340 8.79 -7.22 4.07
CA ILE A 340 8.14 -8.29 4.83
C ILE A 340 7.12 -7.64 5.75
N TYR A 341 5.89 -8.18 5.76
CA TYR A 341 4.81 -7.79 6.66
C TYR A 341 4.47 -8.96 7.56
N ALA A 342 4.41 -8.75 8.87
CA ALA A 342 4.04 -9.73 9.88
C ALA A 342 2.86 -9.17 10.69
N GLN A 343 1.76 -9.91 10.72
CA GLN A 343 0.45 -9.39 11.15
C GLN A 343 -0.23 -10.33 12.12
N GLY A 344 -0.69 -9.75 13.22
CA GLY A 344 -1.41 -10.46 14.26
C GLY A 344 -0.59 -11.59 14.90
N GLY A 345 -1.17 -12.77 14.96
CA GLY A 345 -0.65 -13.94 15.66
C GLY A 345 -0.93 -13.91 17.16
N ASN A 346 -0.29 -14.79 17.91
CA ASN A 346 -0.44 -14.92 19.36
C ASN A 346 0.93 -14.94 20.04
N ASP A 347 1.03 -14.27 21.18
CA ASP A 347 2.27 -14.17 21.96
C ASP A 347 2.26 -15.00 23.25
N GLY A 348 1.30 -15.92 23.36
CA GLY A 348 1.05 -16.76 24.53
C GLY A 348 0.02 -16.17 25.50
N SER A 349 -0.42 -14.93 25.28
CA SER A 349 -1.49 -14.30 26.08
C SER A 349 -2.79 -14.04 25.31
N GLY A 350 -2.81 -14.35 24.01
CA GLY A 350 -3.98 -14.25 23.13
C GLY A 350 -3.68 -13.53 21.82
N PRO A 351 -4.69 -13.44 20.92
CA PRO A 351 -4.56 -12.83 19.60
C PRO A 351 -4.10 -11.38 19.64
N ARG A 352 -3.22 -11.04 18.70
CA ARG A 352 -2.57 -9.75 18.56
C ARG A 352 -3.03 -9.05 17.28
N ALA A 353 -3.01 -7.72 17.29
CA ALA A 353 -3.54 -6.90 16.20
C ALA A 353 -2.45 -6.16 15.43
N GLU A 354 -1.21 -6.18 15.96
CA GLU A 354 -0.14 -5.34 15.42
C GLU A 354 0.28 -5.77 14.02
N THR A 355 0.54 -4.78 13.17
CA THR A 355 1.21 -4.98 11.88
C THR A 355 2.65 -4.47 11.97
N TRP A 356 3.60 -5.39 11.88
CA TRP A 356 5.02 -5.08 11.79
C TRP A 356 5.49 -5.18 10.34
N TRP A 357 6.33 -4.25 9.88
CA TRP A 357 6.99 -4.39 8.58
C TRP A 357 8.46 -4.01 8.59
N ALA A 358 9.22 -4.68 7.74
CA ALA A 358 10.63 -4.44 7.56
C ALA A 358 11.01 -4.53 6.08
N THR A 359 12.01 -3.75 5.67
CA THR A 359 12.66 -3.91 4.37
C THR A 359 14.06 -4.45 4.61
N PRO A 360 14.31 -5.75 4.35
CA PRO A 360 15.65 -6.30 4.42
C PRO A 360 16.60 -5.56 3.46
N SER A 361 17.86 -5.44 3.89
CA SER A 361 18.95 -5.03 3.00
C SER A 361 19.24 -6.11 1.96
N ALA A 362 20.04 -5.79 0.94
CA ALA A 362 20.45 -6.74 -0.10
C ALA A 362 21.12 -8.00 0.45
N ASN A 363 21.75 -7.91 1.62
CA ASN A 363 22.41 -9.04 2.29
C ASN A 363 21.47 -9.78 3.27
N GLY A 364 20.17 -9.53 3.21
CA GLY A 364 19.17 -10.15 4.08
C GLY A 364 19.09 -9.59 5.51
N VAL A 365 19.91 -8.61 5.88
CA VAL A 365 19.85 -8.02 7.23
C VAL A 365 18.61 -7.14 7.35
N ILE A 366 17.77 -7.40 8.36
CA ILE A 366 16.65 -6.53 8.74
C ILE A 366 17.20 -5.41 9.64
N PRO A 367 17.19 -4.14 9.20
CA PRO A 367 17.75 -3.05 10.00
C PRO A 367 16.87 -2.71 11.21
N GLN A 368 15.56 -2.77 11.03
CA GLN A 368 14.55 -2.51 12.06
C GLN A 368 13.18 -3.03 11.58
N TRP A 369 12.33 -3.34 12.55
CA TRP A 369 10.89 -3.51 12.35
C TRP A 369 10.19 -2.18 12.63
N ASN A 370 9.31 -1.78 11.73
CA ASN A 370 8.50 -0.57 11.83
C ASN A 370 7.08 -0.94 12.24
N HIS A 371 6.42 -0.03 12.95
CA HIS A 371 5.03 -0.16 13.37
C HIS A 371 4.34 1.20 13.42
N LEU A 372 3.06 1.21 13.06
CA LEU A 372 2.15 2.33 13.23
C LEU A 372 0.81 1.78 13.70
N ALA A 373 0.25 2.37 14.75
CA ALA A 373 -1.07 1.96 15.27
C ALA A 373 -2.19 2.08 14.20
N GLN A 374 -2.03 2.97 13.22
CA GLN A 374 -2.98 3.14 12.10
C GLN A 374 -2.97 1.96 11.12
N THR A 375 -1.91 1.15 11.11
CA THR A 375 -1.77 -0.01 10.22
C THR A 375 -2.12 -1.33 10.90
N ASP A 376 -2.57 -1.29 12.15
CA ASP A 376 -3.00 -2.48 12.89
C ASP A 376 -4.36 -2.98 12.40
N LEU A 377 -4.65 -4.27 12.59
CA LEU A 377 -5.86 -4.95 12.12
C LEU A 377 -7.15 -4.54 12.86
N GLY A 378 -7.04 -3.66 13.86
CA GLY A 378 -8.14 -3.19 14.71
C GLY A 378 -8.56 -4.19 15.81
N ALA A 379 -8.63 -5.48 15.48
CA ALA A 379 -8.84 -6.57 16.45
C ALA A 379 -7.70 -7.59 16.37
N GLY A 380 -7.41 -8.23 17.49
CA GLY A 380 -6.40 -9.28 17.53
C GLY A 380 -6.87 -10.53 16.79
N ILE A 381 -5.98 -11.11 15.97
CA ILE A 381 -6.27 -12.30 15.18
C ILE A 381 -5.07 -13.25 15.13
N GLU A 382 -5.32 -14.54 15.24
CA GLU A 382 -4.34 -15.63 15.06
C GLU A 382 -4.89 -16.66 14.06
N GLY A 383 -4.01 -17.46 13.45
CA GLY A 383 -4.38 -18.55 12.55
C GLY A 383 -5.11 -18.09 11.27
N ALA A 384 -5.07 -16.78 11.00
CA ALA A 384 -5.62 -16.20 9.79
C ALA A 384 -4.64 -16.33 8.63
N SER A 385 -5.19 -16.55 7.44
CA SER A 385 -4.37 -16.60 6.22
C SER A 385 -4.33 -15.26 5.52
N SER A 386 -3.17 -14.90 4.98
CA SER A 386 -3.02 -13.68 4.16
C SER A 386 -2.54 -13.97 2.74
N PHE A 387 -2.95 -13.12 1.82
CA PHE A 387 -2.45 -13.12 0.45
C PHE A 387 -2.49 -11.72 -0.14
N THR A 388 -1.77 -11.52 -1.25
CA THR A 388 -1.69 -10.24 -1.94
C THR A 388 -2.28 -10.35 -3.34
N SER A 389 -2.89 -9.26 -3.81
CA SER A 389 -3.41 -9.14 -5.17
C SER A 389 -3.32 -7.70 -5.65
N GLY A 390 -2.52 -7.47 -6.68
CA GLY A 390 -2.18 -6.14 -7.16
C GLY A 390 -1.54 -5.30 -6.05
N SER A 391 -2.11 -4.13 -5.77
CA SER A 391 -1.65 -3.24 -4.69
C SER A 391 -2.29 -3.53 -3.33
N HIS A 392 -3.00 -4.65 -3.14
CA HIS A 392 -3.75 -4.91 -1.91
C HIS A 392 -3.30 -6.19 -1.23
N ALA A 393 -3.36 -6.17 0.09
CA ALA A 393 -3.26 -7.34 0.94
C ALA A 393 -4.62 -7.67 1.55
N PHE A 394 -4.83 -8.96 1.77
CA PHE A 394 -6.01 -9.53 2.40
C PHE A 394 -5.59 -10.41 3.56
N ILE A 395 -6.40 -10.40 4.61
CA ILE A 395 -6.36 -11.38 5.70
C ILE A 395 -7.76 -11.98 5.82
N VAL A 396 -7.86 -13.29 5.92
CA VAL A 396 -9.14 -14.02 5.84
C VAL A 396 -9.14 -15.16 6.86
N GLY A 397 -10.28 -15.35 7.53
CA GLY A 397 -10.44 -16.39 8.56
C GLY A 397 -9.67 -16.07 9.84
N GLY A 398 -9.40 -17.10 10.63
CA GLY A 398 -8.64 -17.03 11.88
C GLY A 398 -9.51 -17.05 13.13
N GLU A 399 -8.86 -16.90 14.27
CA GLU A 399 -9.44 -16.82 15.59
C GLU A 399 -9.18 -15.44 16.22
N THR A 400 -10.23 -14.89 16.82
CA THR A 400 -10.14 -13.65 17.60
C THR A 400 -10.37 -13.97 19.07
N ALA A 401 -10.20 -12.99 19.97
CA ALA A 401 -10.57 -13.15 21.37
C ALA A 401 -12.07 -13.49 21.59
N SER A 402 -12.93 -13.32 20.57
CA SER A 402 -14.34 -13.71 20.59
C SER A 402 -14.63 -15.10 20.00
N GLY A 403 -13.59 -15.80 19.54
CA GLY A 403 -13.66 -17.09 18.84
C GLY A 403 -13.40 -16.96 17.33
N LEU A 404 -13.65 -18.05 16.61
CA LEU A 404 -13.43 -18.17 15.18
C LEU A 404 -14.22 -17.12 14.38
N THR A 405 -13.60 -16.63 13.31
CA THR A 405 -14.23 -15.66 12.40
C THR A 405 -14.20 -16.15 10.95
N GLY A 406 -15.26 -15.86 10.20
CA GLY A 406 -15.28 -15.93 8.74
C GLY A 406 -14.91 -14.60 8.08
N GLY A 407 -14.52 -13.61 8.91
CA GLY A 407 -14.17 -12.27 8.50
C GLY A 407 -13.02 -12.21 7.51
N ALA A 408 -12.99 -11.14 6.73
CA ALA A 408 -11.82 -10.75 5.97
C ALA A 408 -11.53 -9.27 6.23
N ALA A 409 -10.27 -8.85 6.14
CA ALA A 409 -9.90 -7.45 6.09
C ALA A 409 -8.93 -7.20 4.94
N ARG A 410 -8.88 -5.94 4.50
CA ARG A 410 -8.09 -5.54 3.34
C ARG A 410 -7.39 -4.20 3.59
N ALA A 411 -6.16 -4.08 3.13
CA ALA A 411 -5.43 -2.82 3.07
C ALA A 411 -4.81 -2.60 1.70
N ASN A 412 -4.72 -1.34 1.28
CA ASN A 412 -3.91 -0.95 0.12
C ASN A 412 -2.46 -0.74 0.59
N LEU A 413 -1.50 -1.24 -0.18
CA LEU A 413 -0.08 -1.24 0.13
C LEU A 413 0.67 -0.05 -0.51
N ALA A 414 -0.06 0.85 -1.18
CA ALA A 414 0.52 2.01 -1.88
C ALA A 414 -0.11 3.34 -1.41
N PRO A 415 0.30 3.86 -0.24
CA PRO A 415 -0.03 5.23 0.16
C PRO A 415 0.44 6.23 -0.90
N GLN A 416 -0.35 7.27 -1.13
CA GLN A 416 -0.07 8.32 -2.09
C GLN A 416 0.96 9.32 -1.53
N GLU A 417 1.79 9.89 -2.40
CA GLU A 417 2.75 10.91 -1.98
C GLU A 417 2.06 12.24 -1.65
N PRO A 418 2.59 13.04 -0.71
CA PRO A 418 2.07 14.38 -0.47
C PRO A 418 2.18 15.24 -1.73
N PHE A 419 1.25 16.18 -1.88
CA PHE A 419 1.25 17.12 -3.00
C PHE A 419 1.17 18.57 -2.53
N PHE A 420 1.70 19.46 -3.34
CA PHE A 420 1.51 20.90 -3.18
C PHE A 420 0.32 21.35 -4.01
N GLN A 421 -0.45 22.32 -3.50
CA GLN A 421 -1.51 22.98 -4.26
C GLN A 421 -1.33 24.50 -4.20
N VAL A 422 -1.06 25.14 -5.34
CA VAL A 422 -0.94 26.61 -5.45
C VAL A 422 -2.13 27.22 -6.22
N GLY A 423 -2.85 28.13 -5.56
CA GLY A 423 -3.91 28.97 -6.14
C GLY A 423 -5.29 28.30 -6.28
N LEU A 424 -6.29 29.02 -6.82
CA LEU A 424 -7.72 28.64 -6.82
C LEU A 424 -8.03 27.34 -7.58
N LEU A 425 -7.32 27.11 -8.69
CA LEU A 425 -7.38 25.87 -9.47
C LEU A 425 -6.31 24.84 -9.10
N GLY A 426 -5.38 25.19 -8.21
CA GLY A 426 -4.36 24.27 -7.68
C GLY A 426 -3.38 23.69 -8.70
N ALA A 427 -2.11 24.11 -8.66
CA ALA A 427 -1.05 23.32 -9.30
C ALA A 427 -0.75 22.12 -8.42
N VAL A 428 -1.15 20.91 -8.83
CA VAL A 428 -0.74 19.67 -8.15
C VAL A 428 0.66 19.31 -8.63
N VAL A 429 1.65 19.59 -7.79
CA VAL A 429 3.01 19.08 -7.99
C VAL A 429 3.19 17.98 -6.95
N PRO A 430 3.35 16.70 -7.36
CA PRO A 430 3.78 15.66 -6.44
C PRO A 430 5.03 16.15 -5.72
N ALA A 431 5.13 15.96 -4.41
CA ALA A 431 6.33 16.30 -3.66
C ALA A 431 7.46 15.30 -3.95
N LEU A 432 7.67 14.94 -5.21
CA LEU A 432 8.86 14.25 -5.66
C LEU A 432 10.03 15.22 -5.47
N LYS A 433 11.02 14.80 -4.71
CA LYS A 433 12.37 15.35 -4.78
C LYS A 433 12.94 15.00 -6.16
N LEU A 434 12.48 15.69 -7.21
CA LEU A 434 13.04 15.56 -8.55
C LEU A 434 14.38 16.31 -8.55
N ASP A 435 15.44 15.60 -8.16
CA ASP A 435 16.80 16.11 -8.29
C ASP A 435 17.12 16.28 -9.80
N GLY A 436 17.49 17.50 -10.21
CA GLY A 436 17.97 17.80 -11.57
C GLY A 436 17.17 18.81 -12.38
N GLU A 437 17.71 19.18 -13.55
CA GLU A 437 17.23 20.27 -14.42
C GLU A 437 15.85 20.00 -15.05
N VAL A 438 15.49 18.71 -15.22
CA VAL A 438 14.21 18.28 -15.80
C VAL A 438 13.04 18.44 -14.82
N GLY A 439 13.27 18.11 -13.54
CA GLY A 439 12.27 18.32 -12.47
C GLY A 439 11.93 19.80 -12.29
N GLN A 440 12.96 20.65 -12.40
CA GLN A 440 12.82 22.11 -12.37
C GLN A 440 11.92 22.62 -13.50
N GLN A 441 12.16 22.20 -14.74
CA GLN A 441 11.39 22.69 -15.90
C GLN A 441 9.91 22.28 -15.85
N ILE A 442 9.60 21.05 -15.39
CA ILE A 442 8.22 20.57 -15.26
C ILE A 442 7.48 21.30 -14.14
N GLY A 443 8.14 21.53 -12.99
CA GLY A 443 7.60 22.32 -11.89
C GLY A 443 7.28 23.76 -12.31
N TYR A 444 8.19 24.40 -13.06
CA TYR A 444 7.98 25.75 -13.60
C TYR A 444 6.81 25.82 -14.58
N LEU A 445 6.68 24.84 -15.50
CA LEU A 445 5.62 24.85 -16.49
C LEU A 445 4.23 24.71 -15.84
N ASN A 446 4.10 23.82 -14.85
CA ASN A 446 2.85 23.63 -14.11
C ASN A 446 2.50 24.85 -13.25
N ALA A 447 3.47 25.38 -12.49
CA ALA A 447 3.26 26.55 -11.65
C ALA A 447 2.93 27.81 -12.47
N ALA A 448 3.61 28.04 -13.60
CA ALA A 448 3.36 29.17 -14.49
C ALA A 448 2.00 29.04 -15.20
N GLY A 449 1.64 27.83 -15.66
CA GLY A 449 0.35 27.55 -16.27
C GLY A 449 -0.81 27.85 -15.32
N VAL A 450 -0.78 27.27 -14.11
CA VAL A 450 -1.83 27.48 -13.12
C VAL A 450 -1.85 28.91 -12.57
N GLY A 451 -0.68 29.52 -12.37
CA GLY A 451 -0.57 30.94 -12.01
C GLY A 451 -1.25 31.84 -13.03
N THR A 452 -1.02 31.59 -14.32
CA THR A 452 -1.64 32.34 -15.43
C THR A 452 -3.16 32.17 -15.44
N VAL A 453 -3.67 30.94 -15.30
CA VAL A 453 -5.12 30.69 -15.31
C VAL A 453 -5.81 31.31 -14.08
N ASN A 454 -5.21 31.20 -12.89
CA ASN A 454 -5.73 31.85 -11.68
C ASN A 454 -5.74 33.37 -11.83
N PHE A 455 -4.71 33.95 -12.42
CA PHE A 455 -4.65 35.38 -12.70
C PHE A 455 -5.77 35.82 -13.67
N VAL A 456 -5.99 35.06 -14.75
CA VAL A 456 -7.10 35.32 -15.69
C VAL A 456 -8.44 35.22 -14.98
N LEU A 457 -8.66 34.21 -14.12
CA LEU A 457 -9.88 34.08 -13.33
C LEU A 457 -10.10 35.26 -12.39
N LEU A 458 -9.06 35.71 -11.69
CA LEU A 458 -9.15 36.89 -10.82
C LEU A 458 -9.47 38.16 -11.61
N LEU A 459 -8.90 38.32 -12.81
CA LEU A 459 -9.26 39.42 -13.70
C LEU A 459 -10.71 39.34 -14.17
N LEU A 460 -11.21 38.15 -14.51
CA LEU A 460 -12.60 37.94 -14.90
C LEU A 460 -13.58 38.20 -13.75
N VAL A 461 -13.23 37.80 -12.52
CA VAL A 461 -14.00 38.08 -11.30
C VAL A 461 -14.00 39.56 -10.99
N GLY A 462 -12.83 40.21 -11.04
CA GLY A 462 -12.69 41.66 -10.84
C GLY A 462 -13.45 42.47 -11.90
N TRP A 463 -13.33 42.07 -13.16
CA TRP A 463 -14.10 42.65 -14.27
C TRP A 463 -15.60 42.47 -14.05
N GLY A 464 -16.04 41.27 -13.67
CA GLY A 464 -17.44 40.97 -13.41
C GLY A 464 -18.02 41.77 -12.23
N TYR A 465 -17.21 42.02 -11.18
CA TYR A 465 -17.61 42.87 -10.06
C TYR A 465 -17.74 44.34 -10.47
N ALA A 466 -16.87 44.83 -11.36
CA ALA A 466 -16.94 46.18 -11.90
C ALA A 466 -18.08 46.37 -12.93
N HIS A 467 -18.51 45.29 -13.61
CA HIS A 467 -19.45 45.33 -14.73
C HIS A 467 -20.74 44.54 -14.48
N LYS A 468 -21.34 44.72 -13.29
CA LYS A 468 -22.50 43.94 -12.81
C LYS A 468 -23.70 43.91 -13.77
N ALA A 469 -23.96 45.00 -14.51
CA ALA A 469 -25.06 45.07 -15.46
C ALA A 469 -24.86 44.17 -16.68
N GLN A 470 -23.65 44.17 -17.25
CA GLN A 470 -23.28 43.36 -18.42
C GLN A 470 -23.23 41.87 -18.07
N VAL A 471 -22.73 41.52 -16.88
CA VAL A 471 -22.75 40.15 -16.37
C VAL A 471 -24.17 39.62 -16.20
N ARG A 472 -25.09 40.44 -15.65
CA ARG A 472 -26.52 40.07 -15.54
C ARG A 472 -27.16 39.82 -16.90
N GLU A 473 -26.88 40.67 -17.87
CA GLU A 473 -27.42 40.52 -19.22
C GLU A 473 -26.88 39.26 -19.92
N MET A 474 -25.60 38.98 -19.73
CA MET A 474 -24.95 37.77 -20.26
C MET A 474 -25.50 36.50 -19.61
N ALA A 475 -25.76 36.50 -18.30
CA ALA A 475 -26.39 35.40 -17.57
C ALA A 475 -27.83 35.12 -18.04
N VAL A 476 -28.60 36.16 -18.36
CA VAL A 476 -29.95 36.03 -18.95
C VAL A 476 -29.89 35.41 -20.34
N ARG A 477 -28.94 35.83 -21.19
CA ARG A 477 -28.73 35.23 -22.52
C ARG A 477 -28.30 33.76 -22.42
N PHE A 478 -27.47 33.42 -21.45
CA PHE A 478 -27.02 32.04 -21.23
C PHE A 478 -28.16 31.12 -20.76
N ARG A 479 -29.04 31.60 -19.87
CA ARG A 479 -30.23 30.85 -19.44
C ARG A 479 -31.22 30.61 -20.57
N ARG A 480 -31.38 31.57 -21.49
CA ARG A 480 -32.22 31.42 -22.70
C ARG A 480 -31.67 30.45 -23.76
N ARG A 481 -30.41 30.03 -23.66
CA ARG A 481 -29.79 29.04 -24.57
C ARG A 481 -29.78 27.62 -24.03
N ARG A 482 -30.13 27.41 -22.75
CA ARG A 482 -30.12 26.11 -22.07
C ARG A 482 -31.51 25.58 -21.71
N GLY A 483 -32.56 26.37 -21.91
CA GLY A 483 -33.95 25.90 -22.01
C GLY A 483 -34.37 26.03 -23.45
#